data_AF-A0A5J5MNM4-F1
#
_entry.id   AF-A0A5J5MNM4-F1
#
_cell.length_a   1.000
_cell.length_b   1.000
_cell.length_c   1.000
_cell.angle_alpha   90.00
_cell.angle_beta   90.00
_cell.angle_gamma   90.00
#
_symmetry.space_group_name_H-M   'P 1'
#
loop_
_entity.id
_entity.type
_entity.pdbx_description
1 polymer ?
#
loop_
_entity_poly.entity_id
_entity_poly.type
_entity_poly.pdbx_seq_one_letter_code
_entity_poly.pdbx_strand_id
1 'polypeptide(L)'
;MAQFVCNLAEKAPPRLATFWYYANVELVPPTPADNPTAIQSLKKIINSAKTALLNGLVATEVWMSFYVGEIMGKCGISGYDV
;
A
#
# COMPACT_ATOMS: atom_id res chain seq x y z
N MET A 1 -0.22 -32.56 11.79
CA MET A 1 -0.99 -31.69 10.88
C MET A 1 -2.12 -30.95 11.60
N ALA A 2 -3.08 -31.63 12.25
CA ALA A 2 -4.23 -30.97 12.89
C ALA A 2 -3.86 -29.89 13.93
N GLN A 3 -2.90 -30.16 14.81
CA GLN A 3 -2.43 -29.20 15.84
C GLN A 3 -1.81 -27.91 15.26
N PHE A 4 -1.20 -27.99 14.07
CA PHE A 4 -0.60 -26.84 13.40
C PHE A 4 -1.67 -25.97 12.73
N VAL A 5 -2.68 -26.60 12.13
CA VAL A 5 -3.84 -25.92 11.54
C VAL A 5 -4.68 -25.23 12.62
N CYS A 6 -4.92 -25.89 13.76
CA CYS A 6 -5.61 -25.28 14.90
C CYS A 6 -4.85 -24.07 15.46
N ASN A 7 -3.53 -24.20 15.68
CA ASN A 7 -2.71 -23.09 16.15
C ASN A 7 -2.68 -21.91 15.15
N LEU A 8 -2.73 -22.16 13.84
CA LEU A 8 -2.82 -21.10 12.83
C LEU A 8 -4.22 -20.47 12.81
N ALA A 9 -5.28 -21.29 12.94
CA ALA A 9 -6.66 -20.83 12.99
C ALA A 9 -6.95 -19.97 14.22
N GLU A 10 -6.26 -20.19 15.34
CA GLU A 10 -6.39 -19.35 16.54
C GLU A 10 -5.53 -18.08 16.47
N LYS A 11 -4.37 -18.11 15.78
CA LYS A 11 -3.42 -16.98 15.75
C LYS A 11 -3.59 -16.02 14.57
N ALA A 12 -4.13 -16.49 13.45
CA ALA A 12 -4.38 -15.67 12.26
C ALA A 12 -5.52 -14.64 12.42
N PRO A 13 -6.70 -14.95 13.01
CA PRO A 13 -7.83 -14.03 13.04
C PRO A 13 -7.55 -12.70 13.77
N PRO A 14 -6.89 -12.64 14.95
CA PRO A 14 -6.64 -11.35 15.60
C PRO A 14 -5.70 -10.44 14.81
N ARG A 15 -4.72 -11.02 14.09
CA ARG A 15 -3.77 -10.25 13.25
C ARG A 15 -4.42 -9.71 11.99
N LEU A 16 -5.31 -10.50 11.38
CA LEU A 16 -6.13 -10.07 10.24
C LEU A 16 -7.13 -8.99 10.66
N ALA A 17 -7.71 -9.08 11.86
CA ALA A 17 -8.64 -8.06 12.37
C ALA A 17 -7.93 -6.71 12.60
N THR A 18 -6.72 -6.71 13.17
CA THR A 18 -5.92 -5.49 13.30
C THR A 18 -5.52 -4.92 11.95
N PHE A 19 -5.14 -5.77 10.99
CA PHE A 19 -4.84 -5.32 9.62
C PHE A 19 -6.07 -4.71 8.93
N TRP A 20 -7.23 -5.35 9.07
CA TRP A 20 -8.50 -4.87 8.51
C TRP A 20 -8.91 -3.52 9.10
N TYR A 21 -8.71 -3.32 10.40
CA TYR A 21 -9.01 -2.05 11.06
C TYR A 21 -8.21 -0.88 10.48
N TYR A 22 -6.89 -1.03 10.30
CA TYR A 22 -6.04 0.02 9.72
C TYR A 22 -6.22 0.17 8.20
N ALA A 23 -6.40 -0.94 7.47
CA ALA A 23 -6.65 -0.91 6.04
C ALA A 23 -7.92 -0.11 5.69
N ASN A 24 -8.98 -0.22 6.49
CA ASN A 24 -10.21 0.54 6.26
C ASN A 24 -10.10 2.04 6.59
N VAL A 25 -9.05 2.48 7.27
CA VAL A 25 -8.90 3.90 7.63
C VAL A 25 -7.86 4.58 6.74
N GLU A 26 -6.80 3.86 6.36
CA GLU A 26 -5.66 4.44 5.65
C GLU A 26 -5.62 4.09 4.15
N LEU A 27 -6.18 2.94 3.76
CA LEU A 27 -6.18 2.48 2.36
C LEU A 27 -7.52 2.74 1.64
N VAL A 28 -8.46 3.45 2.28
CA VAL A 28 -9.71 3.85 1.62
C VAL A 28 -9.40 4.84 0.52
N PRO A 29 -9.92 4.63 -0.71
CA PRO A 29 -9.70 5.56 -1.80
C PRO A 29 -10.18 6.96 -1.37
N PRO A 30 -9.31 7.98 -1.41
CA PRO A 30 -9.64 9.31 -0.96
C PRO A 30 -10.81 9.87 -1.77
N THR A 31 -11.65 10.68 -1.13
CA THR A 31 -12.78 11.31 -1.81
C THR A 31 -12.24 12.27 -2.87
N PRO A 32 -12.86 12.41 -4.07
CA PRO A 32 -12.37 13.30 -5.13
C PRO A 32 -12.17 14.77 -4.69
N ALA A 33 -12.79 15.18 -3.59
CA ALA A 33 -12.64 16.49 -2.96
C ALA A 33 -11.25 16.74 -2.34
N ASP A 34 -10.47 15.70 -2.04
CA ASP A 34 -9.12 15.81 -1.46
C ASP A 34 -8.01 15.98 -2.50
N ASN A 35 -8.34 15.81 -3.78
CA ASN A 35 -7.41 15.96 -4.90
C ASN A 35 -6.71 17.35 -4.98
N PRO A 36 -7.40 18.49 -4.83
CA PRO A 36 -6.74 19.81 -4.85
C PRO A 36 -5.75 19.99 -3.69
N THR A 37 -6.06 19.43 -2.51
CA THR A 37 -5.17 19.48 -1.33
C THR A 37 -3.90 18.66 -1.56
N ALA A 38 -4.01 17.47 -2.18
CA ALA A 38 -2.87 16.64 -2.54
C ALA A 38 -1.94 17.34 -3.55
N ILE A 39 -2.50 17.99 -4.58
CA ILE A 39 -1.73 18.75 -5.58
C ILE A 39 -1.00 19.94 -4.93
N GLN A 40 -1.62 20.60 -3.97
CA GLN A 40 -1.00 21.72 -3.26
C GLN A 40 0.14 21.26 -2.35
N SER A 41 0.00 20.11 -1.69
CA SER A 41 1.05 19.49 -0.87
C SER A 41 2.26 19.07 -1.71
N LEU A 42 2.04 18.52 -2.90
CA LEU A 42 3.11 18.17 -3.84
C LEU A 42 3.95 19.40 -4.23
N LYS A 43 3.32 20.53 -4.53
CA LYS A 43 4.02 21.79 -4.85
C LYS A 43 4.89 22.30 -3.70
N LYS A 44 4.45 22.12 -2.45
CA LYS A 44 5.24 22.50 -1.25
C LYS A 44 6.44 21.59 -1.03
N ILE A 45 6.31 20.31 -1.35
CA ILE A 45 7.38 19.31 -1.21
C ILE A 45 8.53 19.58 -2.19
N ILE A 46 8.23 19.98 -3.43
CA ILE A 46 9.24 20.29 -4.46
C ILE A 46 10.16 21.44 -4.04
N ASN A 47 9.64 22.41 -3.27
CA ASN A 47 10.41 23.55 -2.79
C ASN A 47 11.30 23.24 -1.56
N SER A 48 11.23 22.03 -0.99
CA SER A 48 11.93 21.67 0.25
C SER A 48 12.92 20.53 0.05
N ALA A 49 14.21 20.87 -0.10
CA ALA A 49 15.31 19.90 -0.28
C ALA A 49 15.62 19.06 0.98
N LYS A 50 15.14 19.49 2.16
CA LYS A 50 15.48 18.88 3.46
C LYS A 50 14.83 17.51 3.68
N THR A 51 13.78 17.19 2.92
CA THR A 51 12.98 15.96 3.04
C THR A 51 13.27 14.96 1.92
N ALA A 52 14.37 15.09 1.18
CA ALA A 52 14.67 14.26 0.01
C ALA A 52 14.72 12.75 0.28
N LEU A 53 15.23 12.32 1.45
CA LEU A 53 15.31 10.89 1.79
C LEU A 53 13.93 10.28 2.11
N LEU A 54 13.14 10.95 2.95
CA LEU A 54 11.79 10.48 3.30
C LEU A 54 10.85 10.56 2.09
N ASN A 55 10.94 11.64 1.31
CA ASN A 55 10.18 11.78 0.06
C ASN A 55 10.63 10.78 -1.00
N GLY A 56 11.92 10.42 -1.03
CA GLY A 56 12.45 9.37 -1.88
C GLY A 56 11.88 8.00 -1.52
N LEU A 57 11.80 7.66 -0.23
CA LEU A 57 11.19 6.42 0.23
C LEU A 57 9.71 6.34 -0.13
N VAL A 58 8.96 7.43 0.08
CA VAL A 58 7.54 7.53 -0.33
C VAL A 58 7.40 7.42 -1.86
N ALA A 59 8.30 8.04 -2.63
CA ALA A 59 8.28 7.93 -4.10
C ALA A 59 8.55 6.48 -4.55
N THR A 60 9.47 5.77 -3.90
CA THR A 60 9.71 4.35 -4.15
C THR A 60 8.48 3.50 -3.80
N GLU A 61 7.79 3.80 -2.70
CA GLU A 61 6.56 3.11 -2.30
C GLU A 61 5.42 3.28 -3.32
N VAL A 62 5.24 4.50 -3.83
CA VAL A 62 4.28 4.78 -4.91
C VAL A 62 4.64 4.02 -6.19
N TRP A 63 5.94 3.98 -6.54
CA TRP A 63 6.41 3.25 -7.71
C TRP A 63 6.17 1.73 -7.59
N MET A 64 6.41 1.16 -6.41
CA MET A 64 6.12 -0.24 -6.12
C MET A 64 4.61 -0.54 -6.18
N SER A 65 3.76 0.40 -5.77
CA SER A 65 2.29 0.27 -5.88
C SER A 65 1.82 0.16 -7.33
N PHE A 66 2.48 0.87 -8.26
CA PHE A 66 2.21 0.73 -9.69
C PHE A 66 2.57 -0.68 -10.19
N TYR A 67 3.68 -1.24 -9.73
CA TYR A 67 4.10 -2.61 -10.07
C TYR A 67 3.12 -3.67 -9.55
N VAL A 68 2.55 -3.49 -8.34
CA VAL A 68 1.46 -4.34 -7.84
C VAL A 68 0.23 -4.27 -8.74
N GLY A 69 -0.11 -3.08 -9.26
CA GLY A 69 -1.14 -2.90 -10.27
C GLY A 69 -0.86 -3.67 -11.56
N GLU A 70 0.39 -3.67 -12.02
CA GLU A 70 0.82 -4.42 -13.20
C GLU A 70 0.73 -5.95 -12.98
N ILE A 71 1.10 -6.44 -11.79
CA ILE A 71 0.95 -7.85 -11.40
C ILE A 71 -0.53 -8.27 -11.42
N MET A 72 -1.44 -7.42 -10.91
CA MET A 72 -2.89 -7.68 -10.99
C MET A 72 -3.39 -7.69 -12.43
N GLY A 73 -2.90 -6.79 -13.28
CA GLY A 73 -3.27 -6.74 -14.71
C GLY A 73 -2.76 -7.92 -15.53
N LYS A 74 -1.58 -8.46 -15.19
CA LYS A 74 -1.01 -9.67 -15.78
C LYS A 74 -1.61 -10.96 -15.21
N CYS A 75 -2.21 -10.90 -14.02
CA CYS A 75 -2.65 -12.07 -13.24
C CYS A 75 -1.53 -13.09 -12.98
N GLY A 76 -0.28 -12.62 -12.83
CA GLY A 76 0.90 -13.48 -12.72
C GLY A 76 2.00 -12.83 -11.89
N ILE A 77 2.59 -13.62 -10.98
CA ILE A 77 3.64 -13.15 -10.05
C ILE A 77 5.01 -13.10 -10.74
N SER A 78 5.23 -13.88 -11.81
CA SER A 78 6.50 -13.97 -12.52
C SER A 78 6.29 -14.10 -14.02
N GLY A 79 6.89 -13.17 -14.78
CA GLY A 79 6.85 -13.16 -16.24
C GLY A 79 5.49 -12.77 -16.84
N TYR A 80 5.49 -12.47 -18.14
CA TYR A 80 4.25 -12.55 -18.93
C TYR A 80 4.05 -14.02 -19.32
N ASP A 81 2.82 -14.52 -19.21
CA ASP A 81 2.43 -15.79 -19.82
C ASP A 81 2.51 -15.59 -21.34
N VAL A 82 3.55 -16.15 -21.97
CA VAL A 82 3.82 -16.09 -23.43
C VAL A 82 3.68 -17.46 -24.06
#